data_AF-A0A953UYB0-F1
#
_entry.id   AF-A0A953UYB0-F1
#
_cell.length_a   1.000
_cell.length_b   1.000
_cell.length_c   1.000
_cell.angle_alpha   90.00
_cell.angle_beta   90.00
_cell.angle_gamma   90.00
#
_symmetry.space_group_name_H-M   'P 1'
#
loop_
_entity.id
_entity.type
_entity.pdbx_description
1 polymer ?
#
loop_
_entity_poly.entity_id
_entity_poly.type
_entity_poly.pdbx_seq_one_letter_code
_entity_poly.pdbx_strand_id
1 'polypeptide(L)'
;MGDPVEIGERGSAIDLSRIIRQIQRRYPDSHRSEGAHRALLQLWGGGDCNENGAFNDDETVEFRLGKERQWHATVRIATSRKGWHAVGVDYHSATSGGMSGPSLWNRVAYMDKQEAIDAGVVRLITEYQRIRDWPVETESNKRKAERMIALLEKRLGIPDRPAAQPEVEQLSLFGP
;
A
#
# COMPACT_ATOMS: atom_id res chain seq x y z
N MET A 1 -1.35 24.95 27.44
CA MET A 1 -2.54 24.44 26.76
C MET A 1 -2.22 24.45 25.28
N GLY A 2 -2.09 23.27 24.66
CA GLY A 2 -1.82 23.16 23.22
C GLY A 2 -3.14 23.12 22.47
N ASP A 3 -3.26 23.89 21.40
CA ASP A 3 -4.46 23.96 20.58
C ASP A 3 -4.84 22.58 20.03
N PRO A 4 -6.14 22.26 19.94
CA PRO A 4 -6.60 21.01 19.34
C PRO A 4 -6.20 20.99 17.86
N VAL A 5 -5.47 19.93 17.49
CA VAL A 5 -4.94 19.76 16.15
C VAL A 5 -6.07 19.22 15.26
N GLU A 6 -6.58 20.06 14.36
CA GLU A 6 -7.56 19.65 13.35
C GLU A 6 -7.03 18.51 12.47
N ILE A 7 -7.82 17.44 12.40
CA ILE A 7 -7.67 16.29 11.50
C ILE A 7 -8.52 16.58 10.26
N GLY A 8 -7.92 16.56 9.08
CA GLY A 8 -8.67 16.67 7.82
C GLY A 8 -9.28 15.31 7.47
N GLU A 9 -10.60 15.18 7.55
CA GLU A 9 -11.33 13.96 7.20
C GLU A 9 -11.76 14.01 5.73
N ARG A 10 -11.46 12.97 4.95
CA ARG A 10 -12.08 12.69 3.64
C ARG A 10 -12.42 11.20 3.59
N GLY A 11 -13.67 10.85 3.81
CA GLY A 11 -14.05 9.44 4.03
C GLY A 11 -13.52 8.91 5.37
N SER A 12 -13.23 7.61 5.48
CA SER A 12 -12.67 7.04 6.72
C SER A 12 -11.17 7.32 6.91
N ALA A 13 -10.51 7.95 5.92
CA ALA A 13 -9.08 8.22 5.94
C ALA A 13 -8.73 9.49 6.75
N ILE A 14 -7.73 9.34 7.60
CA ILE A 14 -7.20 10.36 8.51
C ILE A 14 -5.76 10.68 8.10
N ASP A 15 -5.50 11.91 7.67
CA ASP A 15 -4.14 12.38 7.35
C ASP A 15 -3.36 12.75 8.64
N LEU A 16 -2.39 11.91 9.00
CA LEU A 16 -1.50 12.10 10.14
C LEU A 16 -0.20 12.84 9.77
N SER A 17 0.02 13.16 8.49
CA SER A 17 1.29 13.71 7.98
C SER A 17 1.71 14.96 8.73
N ARG A 18 0.78 15.86 9.05
CA ARG A 18 1.08 17.11 9.75
C ARG A 18 1.59 16.84 11.17
N ILE A 19 0.91 15.99 11.92
CA ILE A 19 1.27 15.64 13.30
C ILE A 19 2.59 14.90 13.32
N ILE A 20 2.78 13.92 12.43
CA ILE A 20 4.04 13.17 12.34
C ILE A 20 5.21 14.11 12.02
N ARG A 21 5.05 15.05 11.09
CA ARG A 21 6.11 16.06 10.82
C ARG A 21 6.41 16.94 12.03
N GLN A 22 5.41 17.30 12.83
CA GLN A 22 5.64 18.05 14.07
C GLN A 22 6.42 17.24 15.10
N ILE A 23 6.10 15.95 15.26
CA ILE A 23 6.86 15.03 16.11
C ILE A 23 8.31 14.93 15.62
N GLN A 24 8.52 14.72 14.31
CA GLN A 24 9.86 14.65 13.72
C GLN A 24 10.67 15.94 13.91
N ARG A 25 10.05 17.12 13.85
CA ARG A 25 10.73 18.39 14.13
C ARG A 25 11.10 18.55 15.60
N ARG A 26 10.28 18.02 16.51
CA ARG A 26 10.53 18.07 17.95
C ARG A 26 11.64 17.11 18.38
N TYR A 27 11.82 16.00 17.67
CA TYR A 27 12.82 14.98 17.93
C TYR A 27 13.72 14.77 16.70
N PRO A 28 14.87 15.46 16.61
CA PRO A 28 15.73 15.41 15.42
C PRO A 28 16.20 14.00 14.99
N ASP A 29 16.35 13.07 15.94
CA ASP A 29 16.58 11.64 15.68
C ASP A 29 15.31 10.81 15.98
N SER A 30 14.19 11.23 15.39
CA SER A 30 12.86 10.74 15.74
C SER A 30 12.69 9.23 15.65
N HIS A 31 13.39 8.56 14.73
CA HIS A 31 13.31 7.10 14.57
C HIS A 31 14.00 6.31 15.68
N ARG A 32 14.93 6.94 16.43
CA ARG A 32 15.63 6.34 17.57
C ARG A 32 15.23 6.97 18.91
N SER A 33 14.34 7.96 18.87
CA SER A 33 13.92 8.71 20.05
C SER A 33 12.75 8.03 20.74
N GLU A 34 12.96 7.57 21.98
CA GLU A 34 11.89 7.08 22.85
C GLU A 34 10.75 8.10 23.01
N GLY A 35 11.09 9.40 23.04
CA GLY A 35 10.12 10.49 23.13
C GLY A 35 9.22 10.60 21.89
N ALA A 36 9.80 10.40 20.69
CA ALA A 36 9.03 10.35 19.45
C ALA A 36 8.14 9.11 19.40
N HIS A 37 8.68 7.95 19.77
CA HIS A 37 7.94 6.69 19.87
C HIS A 37 6.73 6.80 20.81
N ARG A 38 6.93 7.35 22.01
CA ARG A 38 5.84 7.57 22.97
C ARG A 38 4.77 8.51 22.43
N ALA A 39 5.17 9.59 21.75
CA ALA A 39 4.25 10.54 21.15
C ALA A 39 3.41 9.90 20.03
N LEU A 40 4.03 9.06 19.20
CA LEU A 40 3.33 8.32 18.15
C LEU A 40 2.41 7.24 18.72
N LEU A 41 2.86 6.48 19.72
CA LEU A 41 1.99 5.53 20.42
C LEU A 41 0.74 6.24 20.96
N GLN A 42 0.91 7.38 21.62
CA GLN A 42 -0.22 8.16 22.13
C GLN A 42 -1.14 8.67 21.00
N LEU A 43 -0.58 9.10 19.87
CA LEU A 43 -1.36 9.48 18.67
C LEU A 43 -2.26 8.32 18.24
N TRP A 44 -1.71 7.13 18.09
CA TRP A 44 -2.43 5.91 17.70
C TRP A 44 -3.33 5.35 18.81
N GLY A 45 -3.29 5.89 20.04
CA GLY A 45 -4.12 5.42 21.17
C GLY A 45 -3.50 4.30 22.00
N GLY A 46 -2.19 4.07 21.84
CA GLY A 46 -1.47 2.92 22.35
C GLY A 46 -1.56 1.73 21.38
N GLY A 47 -0.94 0.63 21.77
CA GLY A 47 -0.79 -0.57 20.95
C GLY A 47 0.50 -1.29 21.31
N ASP A 48 0.67 -2.48 20.76
CA ASP A 48 1.92 -3.22 20.85
C ASP A 48 2.72 -3.06 19.56
N CYS A 49 3.98 -2.65 19.68
CA CYS A 49 4.87 -2.42 18.57
C CYS A 49 6.31 -2.71 18.97
N ASN A 50 7.15 -3.06 18.00
CA ASN A 50 8.57 -3.26 18.23
C ASN A 50 9.33 -1.94 18.43
N GLU A 51 10.62 -2.04 18.72
CA GLU A 51 11.53 -0.89 18.94
C GLU A 51 11.66 0.07 17.75
N ASN A 52 11.24 -0.35 16.54
CA ASN A 52 11.23 0.48 15.33
C ASN A 52 9.83 1.04 15.00
N GLY A 53 8.82 0.72 15.82
CA GLY A 53 7.47 1.22 15.72
C GLY A 53 6.61 0.46 14.72
N ALA A 54 7.05 -0.70 14.24
CA ALA A 54 6.17 -1.61 13.49
C ALA A 54 5.23 -2.31 14.48
N PHE A 55 3.95 -2.36 14.15
CA PHE A 55 2.97 -3.07 14.99
C PHE A 55 3.27 -4.58 15.00
N ASN A 56 3.14 -5.21 16.16
CA ASN A 56 3.45 -6.65 16.32
C ASN A 56 2.30 -7.54 15.83
N ASP A 57 1.06 -7.11 16.04
CA ASP A 57 -0.13 -7.81 15.60
C ASP A 57 -0.66 -7.18 14.31
N ASP A 58 -0.52 -7.90 13.19
CA ASP A 58 -1.11 -7.54 11.91
C ASP A 58 -1.91 -8.70 11.30
N GLU A 59 -3.06 -8.36 10.71
CA GLU A 59 -3.83 -9.26 9.88
C GLU A 59 -3.34 -9.18 8.43
N THR A 60 -3.36 -10.32 7.74
CA THR A 60 -2.82 -10.45 6.39
C THR A 60 -3.91 -10.85 5.39
N VAL A 61 -4.00 -10.11 4.29
CA VAL A 61 -4.78 -10.47 3.10
C VAL A 61 -3.81 -10.79 1.96
N GLU A 62 -3.78 -12.04 1.52
CA GLU A 62 -2.84 -12.53 0.51
C GLU A 62 -3.47 -12.64 -0.88
N PHE A 63 -2.71 -12.27 -1.90
CA PHE A 63 -3.03 -12.39 -3.33
C PHE A 63 -1.91 -13.17 -4.03
N ARG A 64 -2.25 -14.21 -4.79
CA ARG A 64 -1.24 -15.06 -5.46
C ARG A 64 -1.68 -15.47 -6.87
N LEU A 65 -0.74 -15.48 -7.82
CA LEU A 65 -0.98 -16.06 -9.15
C LEU A 65 -0.87 -17.58 -9.13
N GLY A 66 -1.98 -18.26 -8.85
CA GLY A 66 -2.06 -19.71 -8.91
C GLY A 66 -0.97 -20.40 -8.08
N LYS A 67 -0.14 -21.24 -8.72
CA LYS A 67 0.97 -21.96 -8.07
C LYS A 67 2.32 -21.25 -8.17
N GLU A 68 2.39 -20.04 -8.73
CA GLU A 68 3.65 -19.31 -8.91
C GLU A 68 4.13 -18.69 -7.59
N ARG A 69 5.02 -19.38 -6.85
CA ARG A 69 5.52 -18.92 -5.54
C ARG A 69 6.17 -17.53 -5.58
N GLN A 70 6.75 -17.16 -6.73
CA GLN A 70 7.44 -15.87 -6.91
C GLN A 70 6.50 -14.70 -7.20
N TRP A 71 5.19 -14.95 -7.39
CA TRP A 71 4.22 -13.91 -7.74
C TRP A 71 3.09 -13.89 -6.71
N HIS A 72 3.32 -13.13 -5.66
CA HIS A 72 2.37 -12.94 -4.58
C HIS A 72 2.51 -11.55 -3.97
N ALA A 73 1.43 -11.08 -3.37
CA ALA A 73 1.37 -9.83 -2.65
C ALA A 73 0.49 -9.96 -1.42
N THR A 74 0.78 -9.12 -0.43
CA THR A 74 0.10 -9.11 0.84
C THR A 74 -0.26 -7.69 1.23
N VAL A 75 -1.50 -7.49 1.69
CA VAL A 75 -1.85 -6.31 2.49
C VAL A 75 -1.82 -6.71 3.95
N ARG A 76 -1.06 -5.96 4.74
CA ARG A 76 -0.94 -6.12 6.19
C ARG A 76 -1.69 -5.01 6.90
N ILE A 77 -2.51 -5.35 7.89
CA ILE A 77 -3.31 -4.39 8.63
C ILE A 77 -3.11 -4.57 10.12
N ALA A 78 -2.59 -3.53 10.76
CA ALA A 78 -2.60 -3.43 12.21
C ALA A 78 -3.73 -2.52 12.67
N THR A 79 -4.43 -2.91 13.73
CA THR A 79 -5.51 -2.11 14.32
C THR A 79 -5.05 -1.57 15.65
N SER A 80 -5.08 -0.25 15.81
CA SER A 80 -4.72 0.40 17.07
C SER A 80 -5.87 0.31 18.08
N ARG A 81 -5.58 0.63 19.35
CA ARG A 81 -6.61 0.63 20.41
C ARG A 81 -7.72 1.66 20.22
N LYS A 82 -7.51 2.67 19.36
CA LYS A 82 -8.53 3.63 18.94
C LYS A 82 -9.45 3.10 17.83
N GLY A 83 -9.20 1.90 17.32
CA GLY A 83 -9.89 1.36 16.16
C GLY A 83 -9.40 1.93 14.84
N TRP A 84 -8.22 2.56 14.81
CA TRP A 84 -7.61 3.01 13.56
C TRP A 84 -6.77 1.91 12.92
N HIS A 85 -6.78 1.85 11.60
CA HIS A 85 -6.09 0.84 10.83
C HIS A 85 -4.88 1.43 10.12
N ALA A 86 -3.69 0.86 10.37
CA ALA A 86 -2.46 1.14 9.67
C ALA A 86 -2.23 0.08 8.58
N VAL A 87 -1.72 0.52 7.42
CA VAL A 87 -1.58 -0.35 6.24
C VAL A 87 -0.12 -0.54 5.86
N GLY A 88 0.31 -1.79 5.84
CA GLY A 88 1.52 -2.28 5.21
C GLY A 88 1.22 -3.03 3.92
N VAL A 89 2.19 -3.11 3.01
CA VAL A 89 2.10 -3.95 1.81
C VAL A 89 3.42 -4.65 1.54
N ASP A 90 3.31 -5.89 1.09
CA ASP A 90 4.41 -6.70 0.59
C ASP A 90 4.11 -7.12 -0.84
N TYR A 91 5.09 -7.04 -1.72
CA TYR A 91 4.97 -7.52 -3.08
C TYR A 91 6.21 -8.32 -3.46
N HIS A 92 6.00 -9.37 -4.24
CA HIS A 92 7.05 -10.21 -4.77
C HIS A 92 6.79 -10.52 -6.25
N SER A 93 7.87 -10.45 -7.02
CA SER A 93 7.99 -10.93 -8.39
C SER A 93 9.25 -11.80 -8.53
N ALA A 94 9.52 -12.30 -9.74
CA ALA A 94 10.75 -13.04 -10.02
C ALA A 94 12.04 -12.20 -9.90
N THR A 95 11.93 -10.87 -10.00
CA THR A 95 13.06 -9.94 -10.16
C THR A 95 13.08 -8.83 -9.11
N SER A 96 12.00 -8.66 -8.36
CA SER A 96 11.84 -7.57 -7.41
C SER A 96 10.98 -8.00 -6.24
N GLY A 97 11.13 -7.32 -5.12
CA GLY A 97 10.24 -7.42 -3.99
C GLY A 97 10.45 -6.27 -3.03
N GLY A 98 9.42 -5.98 -2.27
CA GLY A 98 9.44 -4.95 -1.25
C GLY A 98 8.46 -5.31 -0.14
N MET A 99 8.83 -4.97 1.09
CA MET A 99 8.01 -5.20 2.26
C MET A 99 7.93 -3.91 3.06
N SER A 100 6.72 -3.56 3.46
CA SER A 100 6.46 -2.47 4.38
C SER A 100 5.41 -2.93 5.38
N GLY A 101 5.82 -3.14 6.63
CA GLY A 101 4.88 -3.46 7.70
C GLY A 101 4.06 -2.23 8.12
N PRO A 102 2.85 -2.43 8.67
CA PRO A 102 2.11 -1.35 9.29
C PRO A 102 2.89 -0.84 10.51
N SER A 103 3.00 0.48 10.64
CA SER A 103 3.81 1.11 11.68
C SER A 103 3.19 2.38 12.23
N LEU A 104 3.68 2.81 13.40
CA LEU A 104 3.38 4.10 14.01
C LEU A 104 3.70 5.30 13.09
N TRP A 105 4.57 5.10 12.10
CA TRP A 105 5.00 6.12 11.15
C TRP A 105 4.10 6.23 9.92
N ASN A 106 3.07 5.38 9.80
CA ASN A 106 2.08 5.49 8.75
C ASN A 106 1.43 6.89 8.76
N ARG A 107 1.50 7.58 7.63
CA ARG A 107 0.98 8.95 7.48
C ARG A 107 -0.52 9.01 7.26
N VAL A 108 -1.15 7.88 6.99
CA VAL A 108 -2.60 7.75 6.84
C VAL A 108 -3.05 6.65 7.77
N ALA A 109 -4.06 6.94 8.56
CA ALA A 109 -4.85 5.97 9.31
C ALA A 109 -6.22 5.85 8.66
N TYR A 110 -6.88 4.71 8.81
CA TYR A 110 -8.23 4.48 8.31
C TYR A 110 -9.15 4.11 9.47
N MET A 111 -10.36 4.65 9.52
CA MET A 111 -11.37 4.26 10.52
C MET A 111 -12.15 3.02 10.07
N ASP A 112 -12.22 2.77 8.77
CA ASP A 112 -12.81 1.55 8.21
C ASP A 112 -11.72 0.59 7.73
N LYS A 113 -11.83 -0.67 8.15
CA LYS A 113 -10.86 -1.71 7.80
C LYS A 113 -10.91 -2.08 6.32
N GLN A 114 -12.10 -2.08 5.71
CA GLN A 114 -12.24 -2.46 4.31
C GLN A 114 -11.62 -1.38 3.40
N GLU A 115 -11.81 -0.09 3.71
CA GLU A 115 -11.10 1.00 3.04
C GLU A 115 -9.58 0.91 3.22
N ALA A 116 -9.10 0.48 4.39
CA ALA A 116 -7.68 0.24 4.63
C ALA A 116 -7.13 -0.88 3.73
N ILE A 117 -7.88 -1.99 3.56
CA ILE A 117 -7.54 -3.07 2.63
C ILE A 117 -7.46 -2.53 1.21
N ASP A 118 -8.49 -1.80 0.77
CA ASP A 118 -8.59 -1.31 -0.60
C ASP A 118 -7.47 -0.31 -0.92
N ALA A 119 -7.08 0.55 0.04
CA ALA A 119 -5.92 1.41 -0.08
C ALA A 119 -4.60 0.61 -0.21
N GLY A 120 -4.46 -0.49 0.54
CA GLY A 120 -3.35 -1.43 0.38
C GLY A 120 -3.30 -2.06 -1.02
N VAL A 121 -4.45 -2.48 -1.54
CA VAL A 121 -4.57 -3.05 -2.89
C VAL A 121 -4.20 -2.02 -3.97
N VAL A 122 -4.62 -0.76 -3.84
CA VAL A 122 -4.21 0.32 -4.75
C VAL A 122 -2.70 0.56 -4.75
N ARG A 123 -2.06 0.49 -3.57
CA ARG A 123 -0.58 0.57 -3.48
C ARG A 123 0.08 -0.61 -4.20
N LEU A 124 -0.42 -1.82 -4.02
CA LEU A 124 0.11 -3.01 -4.71
C LEU A 124 -0.03 -2.93 -6.22
N ILE A 125 -1.18 -2.44 -6.74
CA ILE A 125 -1.37 -2.18 -8.17
C ILE A 125 -0.26 -1.26 -8.69
N THR A 126 0.04 -0.19 -7.95
CA THR A 126 1.10 0.76 -8.31
C THR A 126 2.48 0.08 -8.39
N GLU A 127 2.81 -0.80 -7.45
CA GLU A 127 4.09 -1.52 -7.48
C GLU A 127 4.18 -2.51 -8.66
N TYR A 128 3.10 -3.23 -8.96
CA TYR A 128 3.10 -4.11 -10.14
C TYR A 128 3.09 -3.36 -11.46
N GLN A 129 2.49 -2.17 -11.54
CA GLN A 129 2.61 -1.29 -12.70
C GLN A 129 4.06 -0.88 -12.92
N ARG A 130 4.80 -0.53 -11.86
CA ARG A 130 6.24 -0.22 -11.96
C ARG A 130 7.05 -1.40 -12.49
N ILE A 131 6.75 -2.63 -12.03
CA ILE A 131 7.42 -3.84 -12.52
C ILE A 131 7.12 -4.06 -14.01
N ARG A 132 5.84 -3.95 -14.42
CA ARG A 132 5.43 -4.09 -15.83
C ARG A 132 6.15 -3.07 -16.74
N ASP A 133 6.24 -1.83 -16.27
CA ASP A 133 6.76 -0.72 -17.06
C ASP A 133 8.29 -0.62 -17.01
N TRP A 134 8.96 -1.47 -16.22
CA TRP A 134 10.42 -1.45 -16.10
C TRP A 134 11.09 -1.84 -17.43
N PRO A 135 11.98 -1.00 -18.01
CA PRO A 135 12.45 -1.17 -19.39
C PRO A 135 13.17 -2.50 -19.67
N VAL A 136 13.91 -3.01 -18.69
CA VAL A 136 14.72 -4.25 -18.83
C VAL A 136 13.97 -5.51 -18.37
N GLU A 137 12.69 -5.39 -18.03
CA GLU A 137 11.89 -6.53 -17.61
C GLU A 137 11.52 -7.45 -18.79
N THR A 138 11.53 -8.76 -18.55
CA THR A 138 11.18 -9.73 -19.59
C THR A 138 9.69 -9.68 -19.92
N GLU A 139 9.33 -9.95 -21.18
CA GLU A 139 7.93 -10.01 -21.62
C GLU A 139 7.09 -11.00 -20.78
N SER A 140 7.70 -12.12 -20.36
CA SER A 140 7.04 -13.07 -19.46
C SER A 140 6.67 -12.45 -18.11
N ASN A 141 7.59 -11.69 -17.51
CA ASN A 141 7.35 -11.01 -16.24
C ASN A 141 6.38 -9.85 -16.38
N LYS A 142 6.40 -9.12 -17.51
CA LYS A 142 5.41 -8.07 -17.80
C LYS A 142 3.98 -8.62 -17.81
N ARG A 143 3.76 -9.74 -18.52
CA ARG A 143 2.45 -10.44 -18.54
C ARG A 143 2.02 -10.95 -17.17
N LYS A 144 2.96 -11.37 -16.32
CA LYS A 144 2.64 -11.79 -14.95
C LYS A 144 2.30 -10.59 -14.06
N ALA A 145 3.00 -9.47 -14.21
CA ALA A 145 2.64 -8.22 -13.53
C ALA A 145 1.24 -7.75 -13.95
N GLU A 146 0.88 -7.82 -15.23
CA GLU A 146 -0.48 -7.54 -15.71
C GLU A 146 -1.53 -8.46 -15.08
N ARG A 147 -1.24 -9.76 -14.96
CA ARG A 147 -2.15 -10.70 -14.28
C ARG A 147 -2.29 -10.40 -12.79
N MET A 148 -1.23 -9.96 -12.11
CA MET A 148 -1.33 -9.49 -10.72
C MET A 148 -2.19 -8.23 -10.62
N ILE A 149 -2.00 -7.27 -11.52
CA ILE A 149 -2.82 -6.05 -11.58
C ILE A 149 -4.30 -6.42 -11.74
N ALA A 150 -4.64 -7.28 -12.71
CA ALA A 150 -6.02 -7.71 -12.93
C ALA A 150 -6.62 -8.44 -11.70
N LEU A 151 -5.84 -9.30 -11.04
CA LEU A 151 -6.25 -9.95 -9.78
C LEU A 151 -6.61 -8.93 -8.69
N LEU A 152 -5.80 -7.88 -8.56
CA LEU A 152 -5.97 -6.82 -7.57
C LEU A 152 -7.12 -5.86 -7.95
N GLU A 153 -7.26 -5.49 -9.23
CA GLU A 153 -8.39 -4.69 -9.73
C GLU A 153 -9.73 -5.42 -9.52
N LYS A 154 -9.77 -6.74 -9.76
CA LYS A 154 -10.93 -7.58 -9.46
C LYS A 154 -11.29 -7.55 -7.96
N ARG A 155 -10.29 -7.49 -7.07
CA ARG A 155 -10.54 -7.35 -5.62
C ARG A 155 -11.21 -6.01 -5.28
N LEU A 156 -10.93 -4.96 -6.04
CA LEU A 156 -11.57 -3.64 -5.89
C LEU A 156 -12.95 -3.56 -6.57
N GLY A 157 -13.40 -4.64 -7.23
CA GLY A 157 -14.61 -4.60 -8.05
C GLY A 157 -14.46 -3.76 -9.32
N ILE A 158 -13.22 -3.44 -9.73
CA ILE A 158 -12.95 -2.77 -11.00
C ILE A 158 -13.08 -3.83 -12.11
N PRO A 159 -13.93 -3.62 -13.13
CA PRO A 159 -14.09 -4.58 -14.21
C PRO A 159 -12.80 -4.73 -15.03
N ASP A 160 -12.56 -5.93 -15.57
CA ASP A 160 -11.40 -6.23 -16.41
C ASP A 160 -11.26 -5.19 -17.53
N ARG A 161 -10.06 -4.60 -17.68
CA ARG A 161 -9.75 -3.80 -18.88
C ARG A 161 -9.77 -4.73 -20.10
N PRO A 162 -10.46 -4.35 -21.19
CA PRO A 162 -10.36 -5.11 -22.43
C PRO A 162 -8.88 -5.14 -22.84
N ALA A 163 -8.38 -6.34 -23.17
CA ALA A 163 -7.06 -6.51 -23.74
C ALA A 163 -6.96 -5.54 -24.94
N ALA A 164 -5.93 -4.69 -24.95
CA ALA A 164 -5.66 -3.82 -26.08
C ALA A 164 -5.52 -4.71 -27.32
N GLN A 165 -6.55 -4.71 -28.17
CA GLN A 165 -6.46 -5.33 -29.48
C GLN A 165 -5.46 -4.48 -30.26
N PRO A 166 -4.47 -5.09 -30.95
CA PRO A 166 -3.63 -4.32 -31.85
C PRO A 166 -4.56 -3.68 -32.88
N GLU A 167 -4.48 -2.35 -33.02
CA GLU A 167 -5.08 -1.67 -34.16
C GLU A 167 -4.49 -2.29 -35.41
N VAL A 168 -5.25 -3.18 -36.04
CA VAL A 168 -4.96 -3.61 -37.40
C VAL A 168 -5.30 -2.38 -38.24
N GLU A 169 -4.30 -1.57 -38.56
CA GLU A 169 -4.39 -0.61 -39.66
C GLU A 169 -4.83 -1.41 -40.89
N GLN A 170 -6.11 -1.31 -41.23
CA GLN A 170 -6.57 -1.74 -42.54
C GLN A 170 -5.92 -0.80 -43.55
N LEU A 171 -4.75 -1.21 -44.05
CA LEU A 171 -4.21 -0.76 -45.33
C LEU A 171 -5.26 -1.05 -46.40
N SER A 172 -6.12 -0.08 -46.66
CA SER A 172 -6.98 -0.06 -47.83
C SER A 172 -6.09 0.16 -49.06
N LEU A 173 -5.53 -0.94 -49.56
CA LEU A 173 -5.13 -1.13 -50.94
C LEU A 173 -6.37 -0.97 -51.82
N PHE A 174 -6.61 0.23 -52.31
CA PHE A 174 -7.48 0.45 -53.47
C PHE A 174 -6.69 1.20 -54.54
N GLY A 175 -6.04 0.42 -55.41
CA GLY A 175 -6.14 0.62 -56.87
C GLY A 175 -7.23 -0.32 -57.39
N PRO A 176 -7.80 -0.10 -58.58
CA PRO A 176 -7.08 0.16 -59.83
C PRO A 176 -7.09 1.61 -60.32
#